data_AF-A0A8I1LCV8-F1
#
_entry.id   AF-A0A8I1LCV8-F1
#
_cell.length_a   1.000
_cell.length_b   1.000
_cell.length_c   1.000
_cell.angle_alpha   90.00
_cell.angle_beta   90.00
_cell.angle_gamma   90.00
#
_symmetry.space_group_name_H-M   'P 1'
#
loop_
_entity.id
_entity.type
_entity.pdbx_description
1 polymer ?
#
loop_
_entity_poly.entity_id
_entity_poly.type
_entity_poly.pdbx_seq_one_letter_code
_entity_poly.pdbx_strand_id
1 'polypeptide(L)'
;MSLVIRLARAGTREVMLQDYIKFARAKGLSNVRVIGVHVLKNILIPVVTVLGLELGSVIAFAVVTETVFAWPGIGKLLIDSIGNLDRPLVVAYLLMTVTMFHHH
;
A
#
# COMPACT_ATOMS: atom_id res chain seq x y z
N MET A 1 7.14 -8.62 -0.48
CA MET A 1 6.67 -9.57 -1.53
C MET A 1 6.50 -11.03 -1.12
N SER A 2 7.39 -11.66 -0.33
CA SER A 2 7.22 -13.08 0.05
C SER A 2 5.92 -13.37 0.80
N LEU A 3 5.42 -12.40 1.57
CA LEU A 3 4.17 -12.53 2.33
C LEU A 3 2.94 -12.58 1.41
N VAL A 4 2.86 -11.69 0.42
CA VAL A 4 1.78 -11.67 -0.58
C VAL A 4 1.72 -12.99 -1.35
N ILE A 5 2.87 -13.53 -1.76
CA ILE A 5 2.94 -14.82 -2.49
C ILE A 5 2.45 -15.97 -1.60
N ARG A 6 2.89 -16.04 -0.34
CA ARG A 6 2.43 -17.08 0.60
C ARG A 6 0.95 -16.97 0.88
N LEU A 7 0.44 -15.76 1.06
CA LEU A 7 -0.96 -15.49 1.31
C LEU A 7 -1.84 -15.86 0.11
N ALA A 8 -1.44 -15.47 -1.10
CA ALA A 8 -2.14 -15.86 -2.33
C ALA A 8 -2.13 -17.39 -2.53
N ARG A 9 -1.00 -18.05 -2.26
CA ARG A 9 -0.90 -19.52 -2.33
C ARG A 9 -1.79 -20.22 -1.30
N ALA A 10 -1.78 -19.76 -0.05
CA ALA A 10 -2.59 -20.30 1.02
C ALA A 10 -4.09 -20.12 0.73
N GLY A 11 -4.50 -18.90 0.38
CA GLY A 11 -5.88 -18.59 0.02
C GLY A 11 -6.34 -19.39 -1.20
N THR A 12 -5.50 -19.53 -2.24
CA THR A 12 -5.85 -20.35 -3.41
C THR A 12 -6.12 -21.80 -3.00
N ARG A 13 -5.26 -22.38 -2.16
CA ARG A 13 -5.42 -23.76 -1.69
C ARG A 13 -6.71 -23.93 -0.88
N GLU A 14 -6.98 -23.02 0.04
CA GLU A 14 -8.16 -23.05 0.89
C GLU A 14 -9.45 -22.92 0.07
N VAL A 15 -9.48 -21.99 -0.87
CA VAL A 15 -10.65 -21.76 -1.73
C VAL A 15 -10.92 -22.94 -2.65
N MET A 16 -9.86 -23.57 -3.18
CA MET A 16 -9.99 -24.75 -4.04
C MET A 16 -10.54 -25.99 -3.32
N LEU A 17 -10.46 -26.05 -1.99
CA LEU A 17 -11.01 -27.13 -1.18
C LEU A 17 -12.50 -26.97 -0.87
N GLN A 18 -13.07 -25.79 -1.12
CA GLN A 18 -14.46 -25.46 -0.86
C GLN A 18 -15.42 -26.29 -1.73
N ASP A 19 -16.55 -26.71 -1.16
CA ASP A 19 -17.47 -27.61 -1.85
C ASP A 19 -18.13 -26.96 -3.07
N TYR A 20 -18.38 -25.65 -3.06
CA TYR A 20 -18.93 -24.95 -4.22
C TYR A 20 -18.01 -24.99 -5.45
N ILE A 21 -16.69 -25.08 -5.27
CA ILE A 21 -15.73 -25.28 -6.36
C ILE A 21 -15.86 -26.70 -6.93
N LYS A 22 -16.02 -27.70 -6.06
CA LYS A 22 -16.26 -29.10 -6.48
C LYS A 22 -17.57 -29.22 -7.26
N PHE A 23 -18.64 -28.58 -6.77
CA PHE A 23 -19.92 -28.50 -7.49
C PHE A 23 -19.79 -27.78 -8.83
N ALA A 24 -19.07 -26.66 -8.89
CA ALA A 24 -18.84 -25.93 -10.14
C ALA A 24 -18.11 -26.79 -11.18
N ARG A 25 -17.11 -27.57 -10.75
CA ARG A 25 -16.42 -28.53 -11.62
C ARG A 25 -17.32 -29.68 -12.07
N ALA A 26 -18.13 -30.23 -11.16
CA ALA A 26 -19.09 -31.29 -11.49
C ALA A 26 -20.17 -30.82 -12.48
N LYS A 27 -20.53 -29.54 -12.46
CA LYS A 27 -21.41 -28.89 -13.45
C LYS A 27 -20.75 -28.63 -14.81
N GLY A 28 -19.48 -28.98 -15.00
CA GLY A 28 -18.76 -28.82 -16.26
C GLY A 28 -18.21 -27.41 -16.52
N LEU A 29 -18.08 -26.55 -15.49
CA LEU A 29 -17.43 -25.25 -15.68
C LEU A 29 -15.94 -25.43 -16.04
N SER A 30 -15.47 -24.66 -17.01
CA SER A 30 -14.06 -24.67 -17.40
C SER A 30 -13.16 -24.21 -16.24
N ASN A 31 -11.98 -24.83 -16.11
CA ASN A 31 -11.02 -24.49 -15.05
C ASN A 31 -10.65 -23.00 -15.05
N VAL A 32 -10.56 -22.38 -16.23
CA VAL A 32 -10.28 -20.95 -16.37
C VAL A 32 -11.39 -20.09 -15.75
N ARG A 33 -12.66 -20.46 -15.94
CA ARG A 33 -13.80 -19.75 -15.34
C ARG A 33 -13.84 -19.92 -13.83
N VAL A 34 -13.57 -21.13 -13.33
CA VAL A 34 -13.49 -21.40 -11.88
C VAL A 34 -12.38 -20.57 -11.23
N ILE A 35 -11.19 -20.54 -11.84
CA ILE A 35 -10.07 -19.75 -11.31
C ILE A 35 -10.39 -18.25 -11.36
N GLY A 36 -10.80 -17.73 -12.52
CA GLY A 36 -10.99 -16.29 -12.72
C GLY A 36 -12.16 -15.69 -11.95
N VAL A 37 -13.29 -16.41 -11.87
CA VAL A 37 -14.52 -15.85 -11.26
C VAL A 37 -14.66 -16.25 -9.80
N HIS A 38 -14.26 -17.48 -9.43
CA HIS A 38 -14.55 -18.02 -8.10
C HIS A 38 -13.33 -17.92 -7.19
N VAL A 39 -12.19 -18.45 -7.63
CA VAL A 39 -10.98 -18.48 -6.80
C VAL A 39 -10.39 -17.09 -6.65
N LEU A 40 -10.15 -16.39 -7.77
CA LEU A 40 -9.51 -15.08 -7.79
C LEU A 40 -10.31 -14.04 -7.00
N LYS A 41 -11.63 -14.01 -7.17
CA LYS A 41 -12.52 -13.08 -6.45
C LYS A 41 -12.44 -13.27 -4.94
N ASN A 42 -12.26 -14.49 -4.46
CA ASN A 42 -12.20 -14.77 -3.03
C ASN A 42 -10.82 -14.45 -2.43
N ILE A 43 -9.73 -14.81 -3.14
CA ILE A 43 -8.37 -14.50 -2.66
C ILE A 43 -8.01 -13.01 -2.77
N LEU A 44 -8.70 -12.25 -3.63
CA LEU A 44 -8.46 -10.82 -3.80
C LEU A 44 -8.76 -10.01 -2.54
N ILE A 45 -9.69 -10.45 -1.70
CA ILE A 45 -10.08 -9.75 -0.47
C ILE A 45 -8.86 -9.53 0.46
N PRO A 46 -8.13 -10.58 0.89
CA PRO A 46 -6.95 -10.40 1.71
C PRO A 46 -5.74 -9.87 0.92
N VAL A 47 -5.62 -10.18 -0.37
CA VAL A 47 -4.49 -9.72 -1.20
C VAL A 47 -4.49 -8.20 -1.35
N VAL A 48 -5.64 -7.60 -1.70
CA VAL A 48 -5.76 -6.13 -1.84
C VAL A 48 -5.47 -5.43 -0.52
N THR A 49 -5.90 -6.01 0.60
CA THR A 49 -5.64 -5.46 1.94
C THR A 49 -4.13 -5.39 2.23
N VAL A 50 -3.40 -6.49 2.00
CA VAL A 50 -1.95 -6.52 2.22
C VAL A 50 -1.23 -5.59 1.24
N LEU A 51 -1.65 -5.55 -0.03
CA LEU A 51 -1.08 -4.63 -1.01
C LEU A 51 -1.26 -3.17 -0.60
N GLY A 52 -2.45 -2.81 -0.08
CA GLY A 52 -2.70 -1.46 0.44
C GLY A 52 -1.75 -1.09 1.57
N LEU A 53 -1.49 -2.02 2.50
CA LEU A 53 -0.52 -1.81 3.59
C LEU A 53 0.92 -1.66 3.08
N GLU A 54 1.34 -2.50 2.15
CA GLU A 54 2.70 -2.42 1.56
C GLU A 54 2.88 -1.10 0.79
N LEU A 55 1.88 -0.69 0.00
CA LEU A 55 1.90 0.59 -0.71
C LEU A 55 1.91 1.78 0.26
N GLY A 56 1.09 1.74 1.31
CA GLY A 56 1.09 2.77 2.36
C GLY A 56 2.44 2.89 3.05
N SER A 57 3.09 1.76 3.33
CA SER A 57 4.46 1.74 3.88
C SER A 57 5.47 2.36 2.92
N VAL A 58 5.42 2.02 1.64
CA VAL A 58 6.32 2.62 0.63
C VAL A 58 6.12 4.12 0.52
N ILE A 59 4.87 4.60 0.48
CA ILE A 59 4.56 6.04 0.45
C ILE A 59 5.09 6.73 1.72
N ALA A 60 4.88 6.14 2.90
CA ALA A 60 5.39 6.69 4.15
C ALA A 60 6.93 6.78 4.16
N PHE A 61 7.63 5.74 3.72
CA PHE A 61 9.08 5.78 3.58
C PHE A 61 9.55 6.82 2.55
N ALA A 62 8.87 6.94 1.41
CA ALA A 62 9.18 7.93 0.39
C ALA A 62 9.12 9.35 0.96
N VAL A 63 8.06 9.69 1.70
CA VAL A 63 7.92 10.99 2.38
C VAL A 63 9.08 11.27 3.34
N VAL A 64 9.47 10.28 4.13
CA VAL A 64 10.60 10.44 5.07
C VAL A 64 11.87 10.77 4.31
N THR A 65 12.14 10.07 3.21
CA THR A 65 13.33 10.35 2.38
C THR A 65 13.26 11.71 1.68
N GLU A 66 12.08 12.13 1.20
CA GLU A 66 11.86 13.47 0.62
C GLU A 66 12.14 14.57 1.64
N THR A 67 11.80 14.34 2.92
CA THR A 67 12.00 15.29 4.01
C THR A 67 13.48 15.38 4.41
N VAL A 68 14.15 14.23 4.59
CA VAL A 68 15.56 14.18 5.04
C VAL A 68 16.51 14.74 3.98
N PHE A 69 16.31 14.42 2.70
CA PHE A 69 17.19 14.87 1.62
C PHE A 69 16.76 16.20 0.98
N ALA A 70 15.70 16.84 1.50
CA ALA A 70 15.10 18.04 0.92
C ALA A 70 14.79 17.91 -0.59
N TRP A 71 14.51 16.68 -1.07
CA TRP A 71 14.17 16.43 -2.46
C TRP A 71 12.71 16.87 -2.72
N PRO A 72 12.42 17.63 -3.80
CA PRO A 72 11.06 18.05 -4.12
C PRO A 72 10.24 16.86 -4.62
N GLY A 73 9.43 16.29 -3.74
CA GLY A 73 8.55 15.15 -4.02
C GLY A 73 7.08 15.42 -3.68
N ILE A 74 6.20 14.64 -4.31
CA ILE A 74 4.74 14.83 -4.22
C ILE A 74 4.21 14.43 -2.83
N GLY A 75 4.84 13.47 -2.15
CA GLY A 75 4.40 12.99 -0.84
C GLY A 75 4.52 14.05 0.25
N LYS A 76 5.68 14.70 0.32
CA LYS A 76 5.94 15.84 1.19
C LYS A 76 5.00 16.99 0.87
N LEU A 77 4.76 17.30 -0.41
CA LEU A 77 3.82 18.35 -0.81
C LEU A 77 2.38 18.07 -0.36
N LEU A 78 1.92 16.82 -0.42
CA LEU A 78 0.57 16.41 0.02
C LEU A 78 0.41 16.48 1.53
N ILE A 79 1.37 15.93 2.29
CA ILE A 79 1.41 16.08 3.75
C ILE A 79 1.56 17.55 4.12
N ASP A 80 2.30 18.28 3.28
CA ASP A 80 2.35 19.71 3.35
C ASP A 80 0.91 20.27 3.22
N SER A 81 0.27 20.28 2.07
CA SER A 81 -1.12 20.73 1.93
C SER A 81 -2.13 20.32 3.03
N ILE A 82 -2.05 19.12 3.62
CA ILE A 82 -2.90 18.68 4.76
C ILE A 82 -2.59 19.43 6.07
N GLY A 83 -1.32 19.55 6.45
CA GLY A 83 -0.93 20.26 7.68
C GLY A 83 -0.92 21.80 7.57
N ASN A 84 -1.32 22.36 6.43
CA ASN A 84 -1.23 23.81 6.13
C ASN A 84 -2.30 24.64 6.85
N LEU A 85 -3.11 24.02 7.71
CA LEU A 85 -3.87 24.80 8.68
C LEU A 85 -2.96 25.57 9.66
N ASP A 86 -1.70 25.17 9.89
CA ASP A 86 -0.75 25.87 10.80
C ASP A 86 0.73 25.92 10.32
N ARG A 87 1.03 25.58 9.06
CA ARG A 87 2.42 25.44 8.56
C ARG A 87 3.29 26.71 8.46
N PRO A 88 2.78 27.95 8.31
CA PRO A 88 3.64 29.13 8.23
C PRO A 88 4.60 29.28 9.43
N LEU A 89 4.16 28.84 10.62
CA LEU A 89 4.92 28.98 11.87
C LEU A 89 6.17 28.07 11.92
N VAL A 90 6.03 26.81 11.46
CA VAL A 90 7.13 25.83 11.49
C VAL A 90 8.23 26.21 10.49
N VAL A 91 7.84 26.69 9.30
CA VAL A 91 8.79 27.15 8.28
C VAL A 91 9.54 28.41 8.75
N ALA A 92 8.84 29.34 9.41
CA ALA A 92 9.48 30.52 9.99
C ALA A 92 10.53 30.15 11.06
N TYR A 93 10.24 29.18 11.94
CA TYR A 93 11.19 28.67 12.93
C TYR A 93 12.41 27.99 12.30
N LEU A 94 12.20 27.23 11.22
CA LEU A 94 13.26 26.51 10.52
C LEU A 94 14.20 27.48 9.78
N LEU A 95 13.68 28.54 9.18
CA LEU A 95 14.49 29.60 8.57
C LEU A 95 15.31 30.37 9.61
N MET A 96 14.74 30.62 10.78
CA MET A 96 15.43 31.33 11.87
C MET A 96 16.59 30.49 12.45
N THR A 97 16.39 29.19 12.63
CA THR A 97 17.46 28.28 13.11
C THR A 97 18.58 28.13 12.09
N VAL A 98 18.26 27.99 10.80
CA VAL A 98 19.27 27.90 9.73
C VAL A 98 20.11 29.17 9.62
N THR A 99 19.49 30.35 9.70
CA THR A 99 20.22 31.63 9.63
C THR A 99 21.09 31.88 10.86
N MET A 100 20.64 31.50 12.05
CA MET A 100 21.44 31.61 13.28
C MET A 100 22.66 30.67 13.30
N PHE A 101 22.52 29.44 12.81
CA PHE A 101 23.64 28.50 12.74
C PHE A 101 24.64 28.81 11.61
N HIS A 102 24.22 29.50 10.55
CA HIS A 102 25.14 29.90 9.48
C HIS A 102 26.03 31.10 9.85
N HIS A 103 25.60 31.91 10.82
CA HIS A 103 26.30 33.13 11.23
C HIS A 103 27.30 32.93 12.39
N HIS A 104 27.44 31.69 12.87
CA HIS A 104 28.37 31.25 13.91
C HIS A 104 29.38 30.25 13.36
#